data_AF-W2SLL0-F1
#
_entry.id   AF-W2SLL0-F1
#
_cell.length_a   1.000
_cell.length_b   1.000
_cell.length_c   1.000
_cell.angle_alpha   90.00
_cell.angle_beta   90.00
_cell.angle_gamma   90.00
#
_symmetry.space_group_name_H-M   'P 1'
#
loop_
_entity.id
_entity.type
_entity.pdbx_description
1 polymer ?
#
loop_
_entity_poly.entity_id
_entity_poly.type
_entity_poly.pdbx_seq_one_letter_code
_entity_poly.pdbx_strand_id
1 'polypeptide(L)'
;MTSSNDVKWRKILYRRQPYPDNYSGGDEQFLSELKKNCKFSARFLCLETIPYSVGADRTLTDTISTDTIFALSFITALISCVFHDYGINAPIVSYQLSVSSGLSSAVFLLSRLDSNDVAFVMLSIAFALHAFTPFIR
;
A
#
# COMPACT_ATOMS: atom_id res chain seq x y z
N MET A 1 -5.89 48.43 31.14
CA MET A 1 -4.50 48.23 30.70
C MET A 1 -4.03 46.89 31.26
N THR A 2 -4.24 45.79 30.53
CA THR A 2 -3.81 44.45 30.93
C THR A 2 -2.47 44.16 30.25
N SER A 3 -1.38 44.19 31.02
CA SER A 3 -0.05 43.79 30.58
C SER A 3 -0.10 42.33 30.11
N SER A 4 0.07 42.10 28.80
CA SER A 4 0.21 40.77 28.24
C SER A 4 1.56 40.21 28.67
N ASN A 5 1.58 39.37 29.71
CA ASN A 5 2.76 38.61 30.08
C ASN A 5 3.11 37.68 28.93
N ASP A 6 4.18 37.99 28.20
CA ASP A 6 4.76 37.15 27.16
C ASP A 6 5.26 35.84 27.81
N VAL A 7 4.51 34.75 27.62
CA VAL A 7 4.86 33.44 28.20
C VAL A 7 5.98 32.84 27.37
N LYS A 8 7.22 33.09 27.80
CA LYS A 8 8.42 32.49 27.19
C LYS A 8 8.43 30.98 27.43
N TRP A 9 8.21 30.19 26.38
CA TRP A 9 8.30 28.73 26.44
C TRP A 9 9.63 28.26 27.05
N ARG A 10 9.55 27.28 27.97
CA ARG A 10 10.72 26.63 28.57
C ARG A 10 10.57 25.12 28.54
N LYS A 11 11.65 24.42 28.17
CA LYS A 11 11.72 22.95 28.24
C LYS A 11 11.82 22.53 29.72
N ILE A 12 10.73 22.02 30.27
CA ILE A 12 10.63 21.59 31.68
C ILE A 12 10.85 20.09 31.86
N LEU A 13 10.74 19.30 30.78
CA LEU A 13 10.70 17.83 30.81
C LEU A 13 11.88 17.16 31.54
N TYR A 14 13.08 17.76 31.51
CA TYR A 14 14.28 17.20 32.14
C TYR A 14 14.71 17.93 33.43
N ARG A 15 13.95 18.93 33.89
CA ARG A 15 14.23 19.52 35.21
C ARG A 15 13.80 18.53 36.28
N ARG A 16 14.60 18.44 37.35
CA ARG A 16 14.23 17.70 38.57
C ARG A 16 12.94 18.29 39.14
N GLN A 17 11.84 17.56 38.99
CA GLN A 17 10.55 17.90 39.57
C GLN A 17 10.46 17.26 40.97
N PRO A 18 9.66 17.82 41.89
CA PRO A 18 9.49 17.28 43.25
C PRO A 18 8.63 16.01 43.30
N TYR A 19 8.26 15.47 42.14
CA TYR A 19 7.53 14.21 42.01
C TYR A 19 8.53 13.07 41.75
N PRO A 20 8.31 11.88 42.34
CA PRO A 20 9.16 10.73 42.08
C PRO A 20 9.13 10.39 40.58
N ASP A 21 10.32 10.24 39.98
CA ASP A 21 10.53 10.00 38.55
C ASP A 21 10.28 8.53 38.17
N ASN A 22 9.10 8.02 38.55
CA ASN A 22 8.70 6.64 38.35
C ASN A 22 8.13 6.36 36.95
N TYR A 23 7.97 7.39 36.10
CA TYR A 23 7.39 7.25 34.76
C TYR A 23 8.44 7.14 33.65
N SER A 24 9.63 7.72 33.85
CA SER A 24 10.71 7.70 32.84
C SER A 24 11.76 6.61 33.12
N GLY A 25 11.58 5.84 34.20
CA GLY A 25 12.36 4.65 34.50
C GLY A 25 13.85 4.92 34.64
N GLY A 26 14.28 5.45 35.79
CA GLY A 26 15.62 5.13 36.30
C GLY A 26 15.80 3.64 36.62
N ASP A 27 14.68 2.90 36.58
CA ASP A 27 14.55 1.51 36.97
C ASP A 27 14.21 0.71 35.71
N GLU A 28 14.91 -0.40 35.48
CA GLU A 28 14.75 -1.28 34.31
C GLU A 28 13.34 -1.92 34.20
N GLN A 29 12.43 -1.65 35.15
CA GLN A 29 11.05 -2.10 35.16
C GLN A 29 10.23 -1.56 33.98
N PHE A 30 10.44 -0.31 33.58
CA PHE A 30 9.75 0.24 32.41
C PHE A 30 10.09 -0.53 31.12
N LEU A 31 11.36 -0.92 30.98
CA LEU A 31 11.85 -1.68 29.83
C LEU A 31 11.38 -3.14 29.84
N SER A 32 11.05 -3.69 31.01
CA SER A 32 10.49 -5.05 31.12
C SER A 32 8.99 -5.09 30.82
N GLU A 33 8.27 -3.99 31.03
CA GLU A 33 6.87 -3.82 30.63
C GLU A 33 6.69 -3.54 29.13
N LEU A 34 7.75 -3.15 28.42
CA LEU A 34 7.72 -3.01 26.96
C LEU A 34 7.52 -4.38 26.29
N LYS A 35 6.27 -4.65 25.91
CA LYS A 35 5.88 -5.80 25.09
C LYS A 35 6.50 -5.69 23.69
N LYS A 36 7.69 -6.27 23.49
CA LYS A 36 8.29 -6.39 22.17
C LYS A 36 7.50 -7.43 21.36
N ASN A 37 6.87 -7.00 20.29
CA ASN A 37 6.34 -7.90 19.26
C ASN A 37 7.50 -8.52 18.46
N CYS A 38 8.34 -9.34 19.11
CA CYS A 38 9.44 -10.04 18.47
C CYS A 38 9.07 -11.48 18.16
N LYS A 39 8.00 -11.66 17.38
CA LYS A 39 7.76 -12.88 16.58
C LYS A 39 7.08 -12.53 15.26
N PHE A 40 7.64 -11.59 14.50
CA PHE A 40 7.42 -11.59 13.06
C PHE A 40 8.34 -12.66 12.46
N SER A 41 7.96 -13.93 12.61
CA SER A 41 8.67 -15.04 11.98
C SER A 41 8.25 -15.07 10.50
N ALA A 42 8.96 -14.27 9.71
CA ALA A 42 8.79 -14.09 8.27
C ALA A 42 9.23 -15.33 7.45
N ARG A 43 8.84 -16.52 7.89
CA ARG A 43 9.17 -17.79 7.23
C ARG A 43 7.95 -18.68 6.96
N PHE A 44 6.78 -18.29 7.44
CA PHE A 44 5.49 -18.92 7.14
C PHE A 44 4.64 -18.09 6.17
N LEU A 45 5.27 -17.34 5.25
CA LEU A 45 4.62 -16.91 4.00
C LEU A 45 4.52 -18.11 3.06
N CYS A 46 3.91 -19.17 3.59
CA CYS A 46 3.57 -20.42 2.97
C CYS A 46 2.39 -20.13 2.05
N LEU A 47 2.64 -20.29 0.76
CA LEU A 47 1.82 -20.56 -0.42
C LEU A 47 0.27 -20.71 -0.36
N GLU A 48 -0.45 -20.52 0.74
CA GLU A 48 -1.91 -20.73 0.83
C GLU A 48 -2.71 -19.62 1.55
N THR A 49 -2.12 -18.47 1.85
CA THR A 49 -2.86 -17.32 2.45
C THR A 49 -3.16 -16.20 1.46
N ILE A 50 -3.20 -16.47 0.16
CA ILE A 50 -3.47 -15.44 -0.85
C ILE A 50 -4.93 -14.94 -0.87
N PRO A 51 -5.99 -15.75 -0.60
CA PRO A 51 -7.36 -15.22 -0.66
C PRO A 51 -7.89 -14.61 0.65
N TYR A 52 -7.30 -14.90 1.81
CA TYR A 52 -7.85 -14.44 3.12
C TYR A 52 -7.17 -13.18 3.67
N SER A 53 -6.07 -12.73 3.06
CA SER A 53 -5.35 -11.51 3.46
C SER A 53 -5.74 -10.27 2.65
N VAL A 54 -6.93 -10.23 2.04
CA VAL A 54 -7.48 -9.00 1.42
C VAL A 54 -7.97 -8.00 2.48
N GLY A 55 -7.85 -8.32 3.78
CA GLY A 55 -8.24 -7.42 4.87
C GLY A 55 -7.17 -6.43 5.32
N ALA A 56 -5.89 -6.72 5.05
CA ALA A 56 -4.78 -5.87 5.52
C ALA A 56 -4.53 -4.67 4.60
N ASP A 57 -4.82 -4.81 3.30
CA ASP A 57 -4.73 -3.68 2.37
C ASP A 57 -5.87 -2.69 2.56
N ARG A 58 -7.02 -3.10 3.10
CA ARG A 58 -8.18 -2.21 3.28
C ARG A 58 -7.90 -1.09 4.27
N THR A 59 -7.21 -1.35 5.38
CA THR A 59 -6.95 -0.34 6.41
C THR A 59 -5.85 0.67 6.04
N LEU A 60 -4.92 0.32 5.15
CA LEU A 60 -3.95 1.27 4.59
C LEU A 60 -4.51 1.97 3.34
N THR A 61 -5.30 1.27 2.52
CA THR A 61 -5.88 1.77 1.26
C THR A 61 -7.17 2.57 1.46
N ASP A 62 -7.86 2.47 2.60
CA ASP A 62 -8.98 3.38 2.96
C ASP A 62 -8.52 4.86 3.02
N THR A 63 -7.22 5.09 3.22
CA THR A 63 -6.63 6.44 3.18
C THR A 63 -6.34 6.93 1.75
N ILE A 64 -6.37 6.04 0.75
CA ILE A 64 -6.15 6.36 -0.66
C ILE A 64 -7.49 6.76 -1.28
N SER A 65 -7.53 7.94 -1.92
CA SER A 65 -8.77 8.47 -2.46
C SER A 65 -9.31 7.65 -3.64
N THR A 66 -10.63 7.64 -3.78
CA THR A 66 -11.29 7.01 -4.93
C THR A 66 -10.80 7.56 -6.27
N ASP A 67 -10.56 8.87 -6.30
CA ASP A 67 -10.07 9.60 -7.48
C ASP A 67 -8.67 9.16 -7.89
N THR A 68 -7.75 8.93 -6.94
CA THR A 68 -6.38 8.51 -7.27
C THR A 68 -6.32 7.10 -7.83
N ILE A 69 -7.13 6.17 -7.33
CA ILE A 69 -7.18 4.80 -7.89
C ILE A 69 -7.72 4.80 -9.33
N PHE A 70 -8.75 5.61 -9.63
CA PHE A 70 -9.23 5.74 -11.01
C PHE A 70 -8.20 6.44 -11.91
N ALA A 71 -7.52 7.48 -11.42
CA ALA A 71 -6.43 8.13 -12.14
C ALA A 71 -5.29 7.17 -12.45
N LEU A 72 -4.84 6.38 -11.46
CA LEU A 72 -3.79 5.37 -11.63
C LEU A 72 -4.22 4.25 -12.59
N SER A 73 -5.48 3.81 -12.54
CA SER A 73 -6.03 2.82 -13.48
C SER A 73 -6.00 3.36 -14.92
N PHE A 74 -6.40 4.61 -15.12
CA PHE A 74 -6.41 5.25 -16.43
C PHE A 74 -5.00 5.45 -16.99
N ILE A 75 -4.08 5.95 -16.16
CA ILE A 75 -2.68 6.17 -16.56
C ILE A 75 -2.00 4.84 -16.92
N THR A 76 -2.14 3.81 -16.09
CA THR A 76 -1.54 2.49 -16.34
C THR A 76 -2.19 1.77 -17.52
N ALA A 77 -3.48 1.98 -17.79
CA ALA A 77 -4.15 1.50 -18.99
C ALA A 77 -3.65 2.22 -20.26
N LEU A 78 -3.42 3.53 -20.19
CA LEU A 78 -2.84 4.28 -21.31
C LEU A 78 -1.42 3.82 -21.63
N ILE A 79 -0.60 3.57 -20.60
CA ILE A 79 0.74 2.97 -20.77
C ILE A 79 0.60 1.59 -21.42
N SER A 80 -0.29 0.74 -20.92
CA SER A 80 -0.53 -0.58 -21.53
C SER A 80 -0.90 -0.49 -23.00
N CYS A 81 -1.71 0.51 -23.39
CA CYS A 81 -2.13 0.77 -24.76
C CYS A 81 -0.97 1.28 -25.64
N VAL A 82 -0.25 2.32 -25.21
CA VAL A 82 0.86 2.91 -25.99
C VAL A 82 1.97 1.92 -26.29
N PHE A 83 2.27 1.03 -25.33
CA PHE A 83 3.33 0.04 -25.45
C PHE A 83 2.86 -1.30 -26.03
N HIS A 84 1.57 -1.43 -26.35
CA HIS A 84 1.02 -2.61 -27.01
C HIS A 84 1.36 -2.60 -28.50
N ASP A 85 1.82 -3.74 -28.99
CA ASP A 85 2.15 -3.97 -30.39
C ASP A 85 0.88 -4.07 -31.25
N TYR A 86 0.30 -2.94 -31.64
CA TYR A 86 -0.89 -2.90 -32.53
C TYR A 86 -0.60 -3.18 -34.02
N GLY A 87 0.51 -3.84 -34.34
CA GLY A 87 0.90 -4.14 -35.74
C GLY A 87 1.50 -2.96 -36.51
N ILE A 88 1.82 -1.85 -35.84
CA ILE A 88 2.61 -0.74 -36.40
C ILE A 88 4.06 -0.92 -35.95
N ASN A 89 5.00 -1.03 -36.89
CA ASN A 89 6.43 -1.18 -36.60
C ASN A 89 7.00 0.08 -35.96
N ALA A 90 6.83 0.23 -34.64
CA ALA A 90 7.39 1.31 -33.84
C ALA A 90 8.36 0.75 -32.78
N PRO A 91 9.55 1.33 -32.57
CA PRO A 91 10.57 0.84 -31.64
C PRO A 91 10.24 1.06 -30.15
N ILE A 92 9.09 1.66 -29.84
CA ILE A 92 8.67 1.99 -28.47
C ILE A 92 7.96 0.82 -27.78
N VAL A 93 7.50 -0.18 -28.54
CA VAL A 93 6.70 -1.30 -28.05
C VAL A 93 7.53 -2.24 -27.17
N SER A 94 6.97 -2.64 -26.02
CA SER A 94 7.60 -3.65 -25.18
C SER A 94 6.54 -4.51 -24.51
N TYR A 95 6.45 -5.75 -24.96
CA TYR A 95 5.48 -6.74 -24.48
C TYR A 95 5.49 -6.88 -22.94
N GLN A 96 6.67 -6.98 -22.34
CA GLN A 96 6.82 -7.13 -20.88
C GLN A 96 6.26 -5.91 -20.11
N LEU A 97 6.46 -4.70 -20.65
CA LEU A 97 5.98 -3.48 -20.02
C LEU A 97 4.46 -3.33 -20.20
N SER A 98 3.93 -3.65 -21.39
CA SER A 98 2.49 -3.65 -21.66
C SER A 98 1.76 -4.62 -20.74
N VAL A 99 2.22 -5.86 -20.62
CA VAL A 99 1.60 -6.87 -19.72
C VAL A 99 1.66 -6.44 -18.26
N SER A 100 2.82 -5.95 -17.78
CA SER A 100 2.99 -5.55 -16.38
C SER A 100 2.13 -4.33 -16.01
N SER A 101 2.01 -3.37 -16.93
CA SER A 101 1.14 -2.19 -16.74
C SER A 101 -0.34 -2.53 -16.88
N GLY A 102 -0.72 -3.40 -17.82
CA GLY A 102 -2.09 -3.88 -17.99
C GLY A 102 -2.61 -4.68 -16.79
N LEU A 103 -1.80 -5.59 -16.24
CA LEU A 103 -2.15 -6.32 -15.01
C LEU A 103 -2.27 -5.38 -13.81
N SER A 104 -1.42 -4.36 -13.70
CA SER A 104 -1.51 -3.36 -12.62
C SER A 104 -2.79 -2.53 -12.72
N SER A 105 -3.21 -2.15 -13.93
CA SER A 105 -4.49 -1.46 -14.17
C SER A 105 -5.69 -2.30 -13.74
N ALA A 106 -5.67 -3.60 -14.04
CA ALA A 106 -6.69 -4.54 -13.57
C ALA A 106 -6.73 -4.58 -12.03
N VAL A 107 -5.58 -4.73 -11.36
CA VAL A 107 -5.50 -4.77 -9.88
C VAL A 107 -6.06 -3.50 -9.22
N PHE A 108 -5.82 -2.32 -9.79
CA PHE A 108 -6.38 -1.07 -9.25
C PHE A 108 -7.90 -1.01 -9.35
N LEU A 109 -8.50 -1.51 -10.43
CA LEU A 109 -9.96 -1.61 -10.57
C LEU A 109 -10.55 -2.68 -9.64
N LEU A 110 -9.85 -3.80 -9.50
CA LEU A 110 -10.23 -4.94 -8.65
C LEU A 110 -10.30 -4.56 -7.17
N SER A 111 -9.42 -3.67 -6.71
CA SER A 111 -9.36 -3.18 -5.32
C SER A 111 -10.68 -2.55 -4.83
N ARG A 112 -11.53 -2.05 -5.74
CA ARG A 112 -12.83 -1.46 -5.40
C ARG A 112 -14.00 -2.45 -5.44
N LEU A 113 -13.80 -3.63 -5.99
CA LEU A 113 -14.89 -4.54 -6.25
C LEU A 113 -15.24 -5.28 -4.95
N ASP A 114 -16.45 -5.03 -4.45
CA ASP A 114 -16.90 -5.55 -3.14
C ASP A 114 -16.97 -7.09 -3.10
N SER A 115 -17.10 -7.73 -4.27
CA SER A 115 -17.17 -9.19 -4.42
C SER A 115 -15.85 -9.80 -4.89
N ASN A 116 -15.32 -10.72 -4.09
CA ASN A 116 -14.08 -11.43 -4.40
C ASN A 116 -14.20 -12.33 -5.63
N ASP A 117 -15.39 -12.90 -5.90
CA ASP A 117 -15.62 -13.80 -7.03
C ASP A 117 -15.48 -13.05 -8.37
N VAL A 118 -16.11 -11.88 -8.48
CA VAL A 118 -16.03 -11.06 -9.70
C VAL A 118 -14.61 -10.49 -9.85
N ALA A 119 -13.92 -10.23 -8.73
CA ALA A 119 -12.54 -9.77 -8.77
C ALA A 119 -11.61 -10.86 -9.36
N PHE A 120 -11.77 -12.09 -8.91
CA PHE A 120 -11.01 -13.22 -9.46
C PHE A 120 -11.28 -13.42 -10.96
N VAL A 121 -12.55 -13.37 -11.37
CA VAL A 121 -12.94 -13.52 -12.78
C VAL A 121 -12.33 -12.41 -13.64
N MET A 122 -12.43 -11.15 -13.22
CA MET A 122 -11.87 -10.01 -13.96
C MET A 122 -10.34 -10.08 -14.11
N LEU A 123 -9.63 -10.53 -13.06
CA LEU A 123 -8.18 -10.75 -13.13
C LEU A 123 -7.83 -11.90 -14.07
N SER A 124 -8.58 -13.00 -14.01
CA SER A 124 -8.36 -14.17 -14.88
C SER A 124 -8.56 -13.85 -16.36
N ILE A 125 -9.55 -13.00 -16.67
CA ILE A 125 -9.82 -12.52 -18.04
C ILE A 125 -8.69 -11.60 -18.51
N ALA A 126 -8.22 -10.68 -17.66
CA ALA A 126 -7.10 -9.79 -17.99
C ALA A 126 -5.81 -10.57 -18.29
N PHE A 127 -5.52 -11.61 -17.51
CA PHE A 127 -4.39 -12.50 -17.76
C PHE A 127 -4.57 -13.32 -19.04
N ALA A 128 -5.76 -13.87 -19.28
CA ALA A 128 -6.06 -14.62 -20.50
C ALA A 128 -5.89 -13.76 -21.76
N LEU A 129 -6.39 -12.51 -21.77
CA LEU A 129 -6.23 -11.59 -22.90
C LEU A 129 -4.75 -11.33 -23.22
N HIS A 130 -3.91 -11.12 -22.21
CA HIS A 130 -2.46 -10.98 -22.39
C HIS A 130 -1.79 -12.29 -22.86
N ALA A 131 -2.24 -13.44 -22.35
CA ALA A 131 -1.73 -14.75 -22.78
C ALA A 131 -2.14 -15.11 -24.22
N PHE A 132 -3.28 -14.63 -24.71
CA PHE A 132 -3.73 -14.79 -26.10
C PHE A 132 -3.16 -13.74 -27.06
N THR A 133 -2.63 -12.63 -26.54
CA THR A 133 -1.96 -11.59 -27.33
C THR A 133 -0.89 -12.13 -28.30
N PRO A 134 0.03 -13.03 -27.92
CA PRO A 134 1.02 -13.59 -28.85
C PRO A 134 0.42 -14.42 -29.99
N PHE A 135 -0.82 -14.90 -29.86
CA PHE A 135 -1.53 -15.62 -30.92
C PHE A 135 -2.33 -14.71 -31.85
N ILE A 136 -2.63 -13.48 -31.41
CA ILE A 136 -3.36 -12.46 -32.17
C ILE A 136 -2.39 -11.58 -33.00
N ARG A 137 -1.09 -11.62 -32.68
CA ARG A 137 0.00 -11.00 -33.44
C ARG A 137 0.37 -11.81 -34.68
#